data_AF-A0A2D0K6L0-F1
#
_entry.id   AF-A0A2D0K6L0-F1
#
_cell.length_a   1.000
_cell.length_b   1.000
_cell.length_c   1.000
_cell.angle_alpha   90.00
_cell.angle_beta   90.00
_cell.angle_gamma   90.00
#
_symmetry.space_group_name_H-M   'P 1'
#
loop_
_entity.id
_entity.type
_entity.pdbx_description
1 polymer ?
#
loop_
_entity_poly.entity_id
_entity_poly.type
_entity_poly.pdbx_seq_one_letter_code
_entity_poly.pdbx_strand_id
1 'polypeptide(L)'
;MAHVFGDRSQKTLKKLLALLAPFKIKFYCTDDYAVYNCLPVEEHLRGKKFTQRIERTNLTLRTRIKRLNRKTIGYSKSEEMHDKVIGTFIEREYSLSEAI
;
A
#
# COMPACT_ATOMS: atom_id res chain seq x y z
N MET A 1 -3.62 3.90 -8.84
CA MET A 1 -3.02 3.25 -7.65
C MET A 1 -2.51 4.33 -6.72
N ALA A 2 -2.51 4.11 -5.41
CA ALA A 2 -2.01 5.06 -4.42
C ALA A 2 -1.21 4.32 -3.34
N HIS A 3 0.02 4.77 -3.09
CA HIS A 3 0.89 4.32 -2.01
C HIS A 3 1.76 5.49 -1.54
N VAL A 4 2.33 5.37 -0.35
CA VAL A 4 3.21 6.39 0.23
C VAL A 4 4.40 5.72 0.90
N PHE A 5 5.61 6.25 0.67
CA PHE A 5 6.79 5.87 1.45
C PHE A 5 6.82 6.66 2.77
N GLY A 6 7.12 5.96 3.86
CA GLY A 6 7.23 6.58 5.17
C GLY A 6 7.29 5.57 6.29
N ASP A 7 7.23 6.10 7.51
CA ASP A 7 7.10 5.33 8.73
C ASP A 7 5.63 4.96 9.00
N ARG A 8 5.38 4.24 10.11
CA ARG A 8 4.03 3.93 10.57
C ARG A 8 3.36 5.11 11.30
N SER A 9 3.73 6.36 11.01
CA SER A 9 3.18 7.53 11.71
C SER A 9 1.85 7.99 11.13
N GLN A 10 1.11 8.75 11.94
CA GLN A 10 -0.11 9.42 11.49
C GLN A 10 0.14 10.44 10.36
N LYS A 11 1.35 11.01 10.27
CA LYS A 11 1.70 11.93 9.17
C LYS A 11 1.72 11.18 7.83
N THR A 12 2.30 9.99 7.80
CA THR A 12 2.34 9.13 6.62
C THR A 12 0.92 8.68 6.24
N LEU A 13 0.10 8.31 7.22
CA LEU A 13 -1.31 7.97 6.96
C LEU A 13 -2.09 9.14 6.35
N LYS A 14 -1.93 10.37 6.86
CA LYS A 14 -2.61 11.55 6.29
C LYS A 14 -2.22 11.80 4.82
N LYS A 15 -0.95 11.62 4.46
CA LYS A 15 -0.51 11.68 3.05
C LYS A 15 -1.21 10.63 2.20
N LEU A 16 -1.34 9.40 2.71
CA LEU A 16 -2.04 8.33 2.00
C LEU A 16 -3.52 8.66 1.81
N LEU A 17 -4.19 9.15 2.85
CA LEU A 17 -5.60 9.56 2.77
C LEU A 17 -5.81 10.70 1.76
N ALA A 18 -4.89 11.66 1.68
CA ALA A 18 -4.96 12.71 0.66
C ALA A 18 -4.87 12.16 -0.77
N LEU A 19 -4.01 11.17 -1.02
CA LEU A 19 -3.94 10.48 -2.32
C LEU A 19 -5.18 9.65 -2.62
N LEU A 20 -5.85 9.15 -1.56
CA LEU A 20 -7.06 8.35 -1.68
C LEU A 20 -8.34 9.19 -1.84
N ALA A 21 -8.29 10.51 -1.57
CA ALA A 21 -9.44 11.39 -1.63
C ALA A 21 -10.23 11.38 -2.97
N PRO A 22 -9.60 11.22 -4.15
CA PRO A 22 -10.33 11.10 -5.42
C PRO A 22 -11.07 9.77 -5.60
N PHE A 23 -10.78 8.75 -4.79
CA PHE A 23 -11.36 7.42 -4.92
C PHE A 23 -12.64 7.31 -4.10
N LYS A 24 -13.69 6.71 -4.68
CA LYS A 24 -14.93 6.40 -3.97
C LYS A 24 -14.75 5.14 -3.10
N ILE A 25 -14.11 5.30 -1.95
CA ILE A 25 -13.88 4.22 -0.97
C ILE A 25 -15.12 4.08 -0.10
N LYS A 26 -15.62 2.84 0.03
CA LYS A 26 -16.78 2.52 0.88
C LYS A 26 -16.40 2.13 2.30
N PHE A 27 -15.24 1.51 2.47
CA PHE A 27 -14.77 0.99 3.74
C PHE A 27 -13.24 0.90 3.76
N TYR A 28 -12.66 1.16 4.92
CA TYR A 28 -11.25 0.99 5.23
C TYR A 28 -11.08 -0.27 6.06
N CYS A 29 -10.32 -1.23 5.53
CA CYS A 29 -9.98 -2.45 6.26
C CYS A 29 -8.57 -2.30 6.83
N THR A 30 -8.43 -2.24 8.16
CA THR A 30 -7.12 -2.13 8.82
C THR A 30 -6.98 -3.12 9.97
N ASP A 31 -5.74 -3.28 10.43
CA ASP A 31 -5.49 -3.87 11.74
C ASP A 31 -5.87 -2.88 12.86
N ASP A 32 -5.74 -3.31 14.11
CA ASP A 32 -6.06 -2.52 15.30
C ASP A 32 -4.91 -1.57 15.71
N TYR A 33 -4.18 -1.02 14.74
CA TYR A 33 -3.08 -0.12 15.05
C TYR A 33 -3.60 1.30 15.35
N ALA A 34 -3.10 1.89 16.44
CA ALA A 34 -3.61 3.14 17.02
C ALA A 34 -3.65 4.33 16.04
N VAL A 35 -2.80 4.32 15.02
CA VAL A 35 -2.74 5.39 14.01
C VAL A 35 -3.99 5.45 13.14
N TYR A 36 -4.72 4.35 12.98
CA TYR A 36 -5.96 4.30 12.21
C TYR A 36 -7.19 4.81 12.97
N ASN A 37 -7.06 5.15 14.26
CA ASN A 37 -8.17 5.70 15.06
C ASN A 37 -8.68 7.06 14.54
N CYS A 38 -7.99 7.69 13.59
CA CYS A 38 -8.48 8.90 12.93
C CYS A 38 -9.43 8.63 11.75
N LEU A 39 -9.71 7.37 11.41
CA LEU A 39 -10.67 6.99 10.37
C LEU A 39 -12.11 7.05 10.91
N PRO A 40 -13.11 7.36 10.07
CA PRO A 40 -14.51 7.33 10.47
C PRO A 40 -14.93 5.93 10.91
N VAL A 41 -15.49 5.79 12.12
CA VAL A 41 -15.85 4.49 12.71
C VAL A 41 -16.84 3.71 11.84
N GLU A 42 -17.78 4.40 11.21
CA GLU A 42 -18.81 3.80 10.34
C GLU A 42 -18.23 3.14 9.09
N GLU A 43 -17.10 3.66 8.59
CA GLU A 43 -16.42 3.17 7.40
C GLU A 43 -15.21 2.30 7.76
N HIS A 44 -14.90 2.10 9.04
CA HIS A 44 -13.68 1.45 9.50
C HIS A 44 -13.92 0.00 9.95
N LEU A 45 -13.54 -0.95 9.10
CA LEU A 45 -13.58 -2.37 9.40
C LEU A 45 -12.25 -2.83 10.02
N ARG A 46 -12.28 -3.06 11.34
CA ARG A 46 -11.12 -3.56 12.09
C ARG A 46 -11.11 -5.08 12.15
N GLY A 47 -9.98 -5.69 11.83
CA GLY A 47 -9.72 -7.09 12.10
C GLY A 47 -9.14 -7.88 10.94
N LYS A 48 -8.76 -9.13 11.22
CA LYS A 48 -7.93 -9.93 10.30
C LYS A 48 -8.67 -10.45 9.06
N LYS A 49 -9.99 -10.61 9.12
CA LYS A 49 -10.78 -11.27 8.06
C LYS A 49 -10.60 -10.58 6.70
N PHE A 50 -10.56 -9.24 6.70
CA PHE A 50 -10.44 -8.45 5.47
C PHE A 50 -9.01 -7.97 5.17
N THR A 51 -8.07 -8.11 6.12
CA THR A 51 -6.66 -7.71 5.91
C THR A 51 -5.80 -8.80 5.28
N GLN A 52 -6.22 -10.08 5.32
CA GLN A 52 -5.42 -11.20 4.77
C GLN A 52 -4.97 -10.97 3.32
N ARG A 53 -5.88 -10.52 2.44
CA ARG A 53 -5.53 -10.24 1.04
C ARG A 53 -4.54 -9.09 0.90
N ILE A 54 -4.71 -8.04 1.71
CA ILE A 54 -3.82 -6.87 1.73
C ILE A 54 -2.42 -7.30 2.20
N GLU A 55 -2.35 -8.06 3.29
CA GLU A 55 -1.11 -8.62 3.83
C GLU A 55 -0.39 -9.51 2.81
N ARG A 56 -1.14 -10.35 2.08
CA ARG A 56 -0.61 -11.18 1.00
C ARG A 56 -0.06 -10.35 -0.15
N THR A 57 -0.76 -9.33 -0.62
CA THR A 57 -0.27 -8.42 -1.67
C THR A 57 1.02 -7.71 -1.22
N ASN A 58 1.06 -7.20 0.01
CA ASN A 58 2.25 -6.56 0.57
C ASN A 58 3.43 -7.53 0.72
N LEU A 59 3.17 -8.81 1.01
CA LEU A 59 4.19 -9.85 1.02
C LEU A 59 4.73 -10.10 -0.40
N THR A 60 3.86 -10.24 -1.40
CA THR A 60 4.26 -10.42 -2.80
C THR A 60 5.16 -9.28 -3.28
N LEU A 61 4.77 -8.03 -3.01
CA LEU A 61 5.56 -6.84 -3.35
C LEU A 61 6.96 -6.88 -2.71
N ARG A 62 7.06 -7.14 -1.41
CA ARG A 62 8.36 -7.20 -0.70
C ARG A 62 9.26 -8.34 -1.17
N THR A 63 8.68 -9.48 -1.54
CA THR A 63 9.44 -10.65 -1.99
C THR A 63 9.95 -10.46 -3.42
N ARG A 64 9.11 -9.94 -4.32
CA ARG A 64 9.48 -9.78 -5.74
C ARG A 64 10.28 -8.52 -6.00
N ILE A 65 10.05 -7.46 -5.24
CA ILE A 65 10.75 -6.18 -5.37
C ILE A 65 11.76 -6.05 -4.23
N LYS A 66 12.89 -6.78 -4.33
CA LYS A 66 13.95 -6.84 -3.30
C LYS A 66 14.44 -5.46 -2.82
N ARG A 67 14.43 -4.46 -3.71
CA ARG A 67 14.85 -3.08 -3.43
C ARG A 67 13.98 -2.36 -2.39
N LEU A 68 12.74 -2.80 -2.18
CA LEU A 68 11.85 -2.24 -1.15
C LEU A 68 12.14 -2.80 0.25
N ASN A 69 12.75 -3.99 0.32
CA ASN A 69 12.98 -4.68 1.60
C ASN A 69 14.34 -4.33 2.21
N ARG A 70 15.40 -4.31 1.41
CA ARG A 70 16.78 -4.11 1.90
C ARG A 70 17.61 -3.21 1.00
N LYS A 71 18.38 -2.32 1.61
CA LYS A 71 19.39 -1.48 0.95
C LYS A 71 20.59 -2.33 0.54
N THR A 72 20.48 -2.99 -0.61
CA THR A 72 21.52 -3.83 -1.24
C THR A 72 21.86 -3.28 -2.63
N ILE A 73 22.61 -4.02 -3.46
CA ILE A 73 23.00 -3.58 -4.83
C ILE A 73 21.81 -3.13 -5.70
N GLY A 74 20.61 -3.68 -5.48
CA GLY A 74 19.42 -3.29 -6.24
C GLY A 74 18.70 -2.05 -5.72
N TYR A 75 19.17 -1.42 -4.64
CA TYR A 75 18.53 -0.27 -4.02
C TYR A 75 18.87 1.03 -4.75
N SER A 76 17.84 1.79 -5.10
CA SER A 76 17.98 3.16 -5.61
C SER A 76 17.86 4.16 -4.46
N LYS A 77 18.63 5.25 -4.50
CA LYS A 77 18.44 6.40 -3.60
C LYS A 77 17.27 7.29 -4.00
N SER A 78 16.85 7.24 -5.28
CA SER A 78 15.72 8.00 -5.79
C SER A 78 14.40 7.31 -5.47
N GLU A 79 13.48 8.03 -4.81
CA GLU A 79 12.10 7.59 -4.55
C GLU A 79 11.31 7.39 -5.85
N GLU A 80 11.50 8.27 -6.83
CA GLU A 80 10.87 8.18 -8.15
C GLU A 80 11.18 6.84 -8.85
N MET A 81 12.39 6.32 -8.69
CA MET A 81 12.75 5.01 -9.22
C MET A 81 12.02 3.86 -8.51
N HIS A 82 11.74 3.99 -7.21
CA HIS A 82 10.94 3.00 -6.50
C HIS A 82 9.48 3.08 -6.94
N ASP A 83 8.94 4.29 -7.11
CA ASP A 83 7.58 4.52 -7.60
C ASP A 83 7.37 3.90 -8.99
N LYS A 84 8.27 4.15 -9.94
CA LYS A 84 8.20 3.56 -11.29
C LYS A 84 8.22 2.04 -11.24
N VAL A 85 9.11 1.45 -10.44
CA VAL A 85 9.21 -0.02 -10.31
C VAL A 85 7.95 -0.61 -9.70
N ILE A 86 7.37 0.02 -8.67
CA ILE A 86 6.09 -0.41 -8.09
C ILE A 86 4.98 -0.31 -9.13
N GLY A 87 4.87 0.83 -9.82
CA GLY A 87 3.86 1.06 -10.86
C GLY A 87 3.91 0.00 -11.96
N THR A 88 5.07 -0.18 -12.60
CA THR A 88 5.24 -1.18 -13.66
C THR A 88 5.01 -2.61 -13.16
N PHE A 89 5.38 -2.92 -11.91
CA PHE A 89 5.13 -4.24 -11.34
C PHE A 89 3.63 -4.50 -11.18
N ILE A 90 2.87 -3.56 -10.63
CA ILE A 90 1.44 -3.74 -10.41
C ILE A 90 0.69 -3.75 -11.74
N GLU A 91 1.04 -2.89 -12.69
CA GLU A 91 0.49 -2.93 -14.06
C GLU A 91 0.67 -4.31 -14.70
N ARG A 92 1.89 -4.86 -14.66
CA ARG A 92 2.14 -6.19 -15.22
C ARG A 92 1.36 -7.31 -14.52
N GLU A 93 1.29 -7.29 -13.20
CA GLU A 93 0.70 -8.41 -12.44
C GLU A 93 -0.83 -8.35 -12.36
N TYR A 94 -1.43 -7.15 -12.43
CA TYR A 94 -2.86 -6.96 -12.19
C TYR A 94 -3.62 -6.40 -13.39
N SER A 95 -2.97 -5.80 -14.39
CA SER A 95 -3.65 -5.38 -15.63
C SER A 95 -3.72 -6.49 -16.68
N LEU A 96 -2.80 -7.46 -16.66
CA LEU A 96 -2.88 -8.66 -17.53
C LEU A 96 -3.90 -9.70 -17.08
N SER A 97 -4.40 -9.61 -15.84
CA SER A 97 -5.43 -10.51 -15.32
C SER A 97 -6.86 -10.16 -15.76
N GLU A 98 -7.07 -9.00 -16.39
CA GLU A 98 -8.36 -8.62 -17.01
C GLU A 98 -8.40 -8.95 -18.52
N ALA A 99 -7.31 -9.50 -19.07
CA ALA A 99 -7.17 -9.83 -20.50
C ALA A 99 -7.27 -11.35 -20.80
N ILE A 100 -7.72 -12.17 -19.84
CA ILE A 100 -8.00 -13.61 -19.99
C ILE A 100 -9.40 -13.90 -19.44
#